data_AF-A0A966J005-F1
#
_entry.id   AF-A0A966J005-F1
#
_cell.length_a   1.000
_cell.length_b   1.000
_cell.length_c   1.000
_cell.angle_alpha   90.00
_cell.angle_beta   90.00
_cell.angle_gamma   90.00
#
_symmetry.space_group_name_H-M   'P 1'
#
loop_
_entity.id
_entity.type
_entity.pdbx_description
1 polymer ?
#
loop_
_entity_poly.entity_id
_entity_poly.type
_entity_poly.pdbx_seq_one_letter_code
_entity_poly.pdbx_strand_id
1 'polypeptide(L)' 'ETGKVQKCDLCGGDPACATACPTGAITYIDANWTGLDRMKQWADKLGNTPAAA' A
#
# COMPACT_ATOMS: atom_id res chain seq x y z
N GLU A 1 -20.84 8.24 17.71
CA GLU A 1 -19.57 8.08 16.98
C GLU A 1 -18.87 9.43 16.90
N THR A 2 -17.55 9.49 17.07
CA THR A 2 -16.82 10.73 17.39
C THR A 2 -16.52 11.64 16.19
N GLY A 3 -17.06 11.34 14.99
CA GLY A 3 -16.77 12.08 13.77
C GLY A 3 -15.31 12.04 13.32
N LYS A 4 -14.47 11.19 13.96
CA LYS A 4 -13.05 11.07 13.65
C LYS A 4 -12.82 10.07 12.52
N VAL A 5 -12.07 10.48 11.50
CA VAL A 5 -11.61 9.60 10.42
C VAL A 5 -10.60 8.59 10.98
N GLN A 6 -10.79 7.33 10.62
CA GLN A 6 -9.86 6.24 10.93
C GLN A 6 -9.34 5.65 9.63
N LYS A 7 -8.02 5.46 9.53
CA LYS A 7 -7.37 4.78 8.41
C LYS A 7 -6.49 3.67 8.97
N CYS A 8 -6.39 2.56 8.23
CA CYS A 8 -5.46 1.49 8.54
C CYS A 8 -4.03 2.05 8.67
N ASP A 9 -3.40 1.77 9.80
CA ASP A 9 -2.04 2.16 10.16
C ASP A 9 -1.06 0.98 10.08
N LEU A 10 -1.49 -0.13 9.47
CA LEU A 10 -0.75 -1.39 9.39
C LEU A 10 -0.44 -2.01 10.76
N CYS A 11 -1.24 -1.73 11.79
CA CYS A 11 -1.07 -2.30 13.12
C CYS A 11 0.35 -2.12 13.69
N GLY A 12 1.00 -1.00 13.40
CA GLY A 12 2.38 -0.72 13.85
C GLY A 12 3.47 -1.50 13.11
N GLY A 13 3.17 -2.08 11.95
CA GLY A 13 4.12 -2.84 11.12
C GLY A 13 3.91 -4.36 11.14
N ASP A 14 2.98 -4.86 11.95
CA ASP A 14 2.56 -6.27 11.96
C ASP A 14 1.06 -6.39 11.66
N PRO A 15 0.67 -6.42 10.37
CA PRO A 15 -0.72 -6.37 9.98
C PRO A 15 -1.47 -7.66 10.37
N ALA A 16 -2.33 -7.55 11.38
CA ALA A 16 -3.16 -8.65 11.86
C ALA A 16 -4.04 -9.28 10.76
N CYS A 17 -4.46 -8.48 9.77
CA CYS A 17 -5.25 -8.96 8.64
C CYS A 17 -4.46 -9.89 7.69
N ALA A 18 -3.14 -9.74 7.57
CA ALA A 18 -2.31 -10.66 6.79
C ALA A 18 -2.22 -12.01 7.51
N THR A 19 -1.96 -12.00 8.82
CA THR A 19 -1.86 -13.21 9.66
C THR A 19 -3.18 -13.97 9.74
N ALA A 20 -4.31 -13.25 9.81
CA ALA A 20 -5.64 -13.85 9.90
C ALA A 20 -6.14 -14.43 8.57
N CYS A 21 -5.51 -14.14 7.43
CA CYS A 21 -6.02 -14.50 6.10
C CYS A 21 -5.81 -16.00 5.80
N PRO A 22 -6.88 -16.84 5.79
CA PRO A 22 -6.71 -18.28 5.62
C PRO A 22 -6.34 -18.69 4.20
N THR A 23 -6.64 -17.84 3.21
CA THR A 23 -6.36 -18.09 1.79
C THR A 23 -5.00 -17.59 1.35
N GLY A 24 -4.32 -16.79 2.18
CA GLY A 24 -3.07 -16.13 1.80
C GLY A 24 -3.23 -15.03 0.74
N ALA A 25 -4.44 -14.53 0.52
CA ALA A 25 -4.69 -13.47 -0.46
C ALA A 25 -4.05 -12.12 -0.07
N ILE A 26 -3.92 -11.87 1.25
CA ILE A 26 -3.26 -10.70 1.80
C ILE A 26 -1.89 -11.12 2.30
N THR A 27 -0.84 -10.51 1.77
CA THR A 27 0.54 -10.75 2.19
C THR A 27 1.23 -9.45 2.56
N TYR A 28 2.09 -9.51 3.58
CA TYR A 28 2.95 -8.40 3.96
C TYR A 28 4.39 -8.74 3.61
N ILE A 29 4.91 -8.05 2.61
CA ILE A 29 6.26 -8.25 2.06
C ILE A 29 6.95 -6.90 1.89
N ASP A 30 8.28 -6.92 1.83
CA ASP A 30 9.05 -5.71 1.57
C ASP A 30 8.71 -5.14 0.19
N ALA A 31 8.40 -3.84 0.14
CA ALA A 31 7.98 -3.18 -1.08
C ALA A 31 9.04 -3.24 -2.19
N ASN A 32 10.33 -3.30 -1.83
CA ASN A 32 11.42 -3.38 -2.81
C ASN A 32 11.38 -4.68 -3.62
N TRP A 33 10.76 -5.74 -3.09
CA TRP A 33 10.67 -7.04 -3.78
C TRP A 33 9.60 -7.08 -4.87
N THR A 34 8.67 -6.13 -4.86
CA THR A 34 7.54 -6.09 -5.79
C THR A 34 7.85 -5.41 -7.13
N GLY A 35 9.06 -4.83 -7.28
CA GLY A 35 9.40 -4.01 -8.44
C GLY A 35 8.64 -2.68 -8.52
N LEU A 36 7.92 -2.29 -7.46
CA LEU A 36 7.14 -1.04 -7.38
C LEU A 36 7.98 0.20 -7.72
N ASP A 37 9.23 0.26 -7.28
CA ASP A 37 10.08 1.43 -7.56
C ASP A 37 10.42 1.57 -9.04
N ARG A 38 10.62 0.46 -9.74
CA ARG A 38 10.80 0.48 -11.20
C ARG A 38 9.52 0.96 -11.90
N MET A 39 8.35 0.54 -11.41
CA MET A 39 7.07 0.99 -11.96
C MET A 39 6.83 2.49 -11.72
N LYS A 40 7.12 3.00 -10.51
CA LYS A 40 7.06 4.43 -10.19
C LYS A 40 7.97 5.26 -11.08
N GLN A 41 9.25 4.87 -11.21
CA GLN A 41 10.21 5.57 -12.07
C GLN A 41 9.76 5.61 -13.53
N TRP A 42 9.09 4.57 -14.00
CA TRP A 42 8.58 4.53 -15.37
C TRP A 42 7.33 5.39 -15.54
N ALA A 43 6.43 5.40 -14.55
CA ALA A 43 5.28 6.30 -14.53
C ALA A 43 5.69 7.78 -14.51
N ASP A 44 6.70 8.14 -13.74
CA ASP A 44 7.25 9.51 -13.72
C ASP A 44 7.82 9.92 -15.08
N LYS A 45 8.55 9.00 -15.74
CA LYS A 45 9.09 9.23 -17.10
C LYS A 45 8.00 9.43 -18.16
N LEU A 46 6.87 8.75 -18.03
CA LEU A 46 5.73 8.92 -18.94
C LEU A 46 4.85 10.12 -18.62
N GLY A 47 5.23 10.94 -17.63
CA GLY A 47 4.49 12.13 -17.25
C GLY A 47 3.28 11.77 -16.41
N ASN A 48 3.52 11.20 -15.22
CA ASN A 48 2.57 11.15 -14.11
C ASN A 48 2.17 12.58 -13.73
N THR A 49 1.36 13.20 -14.58
CA THR A 49 0.76 14.50 -14.38
C THR A 49 -0.23 14.28 -13.26
N PRO A 50 -0.11 14.97 -12.11
CA PRO A 50 -1.19 14.91 -11.13
C PRO A 50 -2.46 15.33 -11.86
N ALA A 51 -3.47 14.45 -11.87
CA ALA A 51 -4.78 14.80 -12.40
C ALA A 51 -5.16 16.16 -11.81
N ALA A 52 -5.46 17.11 -12.70
CA ALA A 52 -5.49 18.53 -12.45
C ALA A 52 -6.14 18.92 -11.10
N ALA A 53 -5.47 19.85 -10.40
CA ALA A 53 -6.07 20.62 -9.31
C ALA A 53 -7.19 21.53 -9.83
#